data_AF-A0AAD7ZRY5-F1
#
_entry.id   AF-A0AAD7ZRY5-F1
#
_cell.length_a   1.000
_cell.length_b   1.000
_cell.length_c   1.000
_cell.angle_alpha   90.00
_cell.angle_beta   90.00
_cell.angle_gamma   90.00
#
_symmetry.space_group_name_H-M   'P 1'
#
loop_
_entity.id
_entity.type
_entity.pdbx_description
1 polymer ?
#
loop_
_entity_poly.entity_id
_entity_poly.type
_entity_poly.pdbx_seq_one_letter_code
_entity_poly.pdbx_strand_id
1 'polypeptide(L)'
;MGQGRIFYAYHPDARELYDVSNNLQKICDMLKDPTVRLHEVEVSLFSPFRPMLAERCNVKVVENSMKKSNYYFVETKHDGERFQIHMKDGDFKYFSRNALEYTASFSITMTPHLKFLLKQKCEELYSEWINDGLESKFEMFQIQRNKF
;
A
#
# COMPACT_ATOMS: atom_id res chain seq x y z
N MET A 1 -10.38 -22.80 10.22
CA MET A 1 -10.63 -22.28 8.85
C MET A 1 -9.88 -20.96 8.69
N GLY A 2 -9.18 -20.74 7.57
CA GLY A 2 -8.43 -19.49 7.33
C GLY A 2 -9.27 -18.42 6.62
N GLN A 3 -8.87 -17.15 6.75
CA GLN A 3 -9.58 -16.00 6.18
C GLN A 3 -9.92 -16.14 4.68
N GLY A 4 -9.01 -16.68 3.87
CA GLY A 4 -9.24 -16.87 2.43
C GLY A 4 -10.40 -17.81 2.12
N ARG A 5 -10.63 -18.85 2.94
CA ARG A 5 -11.77 -19.76 2.75
C ARG A 5 -13.11 -19.10 3.09
N ILE A 6 -13.11 -18.20 4.07
CA ILE A 6 -14.30 -17.44 4.46
C ILE A 6 -14.71 -16.50 3.33
N PHE A 7 -13.74 -15.76 2.76
CA PHE A 7 -14.02 -14.90 1.61
C PHE A 7 -14.50 -15.67 0.39
N TYR A 8 -13.86 -16.79 0.06
CA TYR A 8 -14.27 -17.63 -1.06
C TYR A 8 -15.70 -18.17 -0.91
N ALA A 9 -16.10 -18.55 0.31
CA ALA A 9 -17.46 -19.00 0.58
C ALA A 9 -18.50 -17.87 0.51
N TYR A 10 -18.08 -16.62 0.71
CA TYR A 10 -18.97 -15.45 0.66
C TYR A 10 -19.14 -14.92 -0.77
N HIS A 11 -18.04 -14.57 -1.45
CA HIS A 11 -18.04 -14.04 -2.81
C HIS A 11 -16.67 -14.26 -3.47
N PRO A 12 -16.59 -14.64 -4.76
CA PRO A 12 -15.30 -14.86 -5.46
C PRO A 12 -14.36 -13.64 -5.39
N ASP A 13 -14.89 -12.43 -5.52
CA ASP A 13 -14.12 -11.17 -5.49
C ASP A 13 -13.86 -10.62 -4.07
N ALA A 14 -14.40 -11.24 -3.01
CA ALA A 14 -14.27 -10.69 -1.65
C ALA A 14 -12.81 -10.60 -1.20
N ARG A 15 -11.98 -11.55 -1.62
CA ARG A 15 -10.56 -11.55 -1.28
C ARG A 15 -9.82 -10.37 -1.90
N GLU A 16 -10.06 -10.11 -3.17
CA GLU A 16 -9.41 -9.06 -3.93
C GLU A 16 -9.83 -7.68 -3.42
N LEU A 17 -11.14 -7.49 -3.20
CA LEU A 17 -11.67 -6.26 -2.62
C LEU A 17 -11.10 -6.00 -1.21
N TYR A 18 -10.98 -7.05 -0.38
CA TYR A 18 -10.34 -6.92 0.93
C TYR A 18 -8.87 -6.51 0.82
N ASP A 19 -8.14 -7.07 -0.14
CA ASP A 19 -6.72 -6.81 -0.29
C ASP A 19 -6.45 -5.36 -0.72
N VAL A 20 -7.36 -4.69 -1.42
CA VAL A 20 -7.21 -3.25 -1.77
C VAL A 20 -7.80 -2.27 -0.76
N SER A 21 -8.73 -2.70 0.09
CA SER A 21 -9.45 -1.77 0.98
C SER A 21 -9.33 -2.05 2.48
N ASN A 22 -8.85 -3.24 2.86
CA ASN A 22 -8.75 -3.75 4.23
C ASN A 22 -9.99 -3.42 5.10
N ASN A 23 -11.18 -3.49 4.51
CA ASN A 23 -12.44 -3.08 5.13
C ASN A 23 -13.53 -4.12 4.88
N LEU A 24 -13.93 -4.83 5.93
CA LEU A 24 -14.96 -5.88 5.86
C LEU A 24 -16.36 -5.31 5.59
N GLN A 25 -16.67 -4.14 6.15
CA GLN A 25 -17.96 -3.50 5.93
C GLN A 25 -18.15 -3.16 4.44
N LYS A 26 -17.11 -2.60 3.80
CA LYS A 26 -17.12 -2.30 2.36
C LYS A 26 -17.40 -3.55 1.52
N ILE A 27 -16.85 -4.71 1.90
CA ILE A 27 -17.12 -5.99 1.22
C ILE A 27 -18.57 -6.38 1.36
N CYS A 28 -19.11 -6.37 2.59
CA CYS A 28 -20.50 -6.71 2.83
C CYS A 28 -21.48 -5.75 2.13
N ASP A 29 -21.09 -4.48 1.98
CA ASP A 29 -21.92 -3.47 1.32
C ASP A 29 -21.91 -3.59 -0.21
N MET A 30 -20.75 -3.90 -0.80
CA MET A 30 -20.58 -3.98 -2.26
C MET A 30 -20.91 -5.37 -2.84
N LEU A 31 -20.64 -6.45 -2.10
CA LEU A 31 -20.75 -7.84 -2.58
C LEU A 31 -21.95 -8.57 -1.96
N LYS A 32 -23.09 -7.88 -1.89
CA LYS A 32 -24.33 -8.43 -1.34
C LYS A 32 -24.88 -9.59 -2.16
N ASP A 33 -24.73 -9.50 -3.48
CA ASP A 33 -25.18 -10.52 -4.42
C ASP A 33 -23.98 -11.38 -4.86
N PRO A 34 -23.95 -12.69 -4.55
CA PRO A 34 -22.86 -13.60 -4.91
C PRO A 34 -22.70 -13.83 -6.42
N THR A 35 -23.68 -13.42 -7.23
CA THR A 35 -23.69 -13.61 -8.69
C THR A 35 -23.11 -12.41 -9.45
N VAL A 36 -23.00 -11.24 -8.81
CA VAL A 36 -22.57 -10.00 -9.44
C VAL A 36 -21.09 -9.76 -9.19
N ARG A 37 -20.28 -9.84 -10.24
CA ARG A 37 -18.84 -9.60 -10.18
C ARG A 37 -18.51 -8.11 -10.23
N LEU A 38 -17.45 -7.71 -9.54
CA LEU A 38 -16.89 -6.36 -9.67
C LEU A 38 -16.08 -6.27 -10.97
N HIS A 39 -16.25 -5.15 -11.70
CA HIS A 39 -15.51 -4.93 -12.95
C HIS A 39 -14.08 -4.46 -12.69
N GLU A 40 -13.89 -3.59 -11.70
CA GLU A 40 -12.60 -3.00 -11.35
C GLU A 40 -12.44 -2.96 -9.83
N VAL A 41 -11.29 -3.45 -9.36
CA VAL A 41 -10.90 -3.46 -7.94
C VAL A 41 -9.60 -2.69 -7.81
N GLU A 42 -9.70 -1.45 -7.35
CA GLU A 42 -8.56 -0.54 -7.30
C GLU A 42 -8.26 -0.04 -5.89
N VAL A 43 -6.99 0.34 -5.68
CA VAL A 43 -6.55 1.00 -4.46
C VAL A 43 -7.11 2.42 -4.43
N SER A 44 -7.90 2.73 -3.41
CA SER A 44 -8.50 4.05 -3.22
C SER A 44 -7.74 4.89 -2.20
N LEU A 45 -7.68 6.20 -2.42
CA LEU A 45 -6.98 7.12 -1.52
C LEU A 45 -7.60 7.10 -0.12
N PHE A 46 -6.76 7.23 0.90
CA PHE A 46 -7.12 7.11 2.32
C PHE A 46 -7.78 5.79 2.73
N SER A 47 -7.82 4.79 1.86
CA SER A 47 -8.17 3.43 2.21
C SER A 47 -6.89 2.60 2.29
N PRO A 48 -6.51 2.08 3.47
CA PRO A 48 -5.34 1.24 3.58
C PRO A 48 -5.56 -0.07 2.82
N PHE A 49 -4.54 -0.52 2.10
CA PHE A 49 -4.56 -1.81 1.40
C PHE A 49 -3.64 -2.80 2.13
N ARG A 50 -3.76 -4.09 1.80
CA ARG A 50 -2.92 -5.11 2.39
C ARG A 50 -1.51 -5.01 1.79
N PRO A 51 -0.45 -4.83 2.59
CA PRO A 51 0.91 -4.75 2.08
C PRO A 51 1.32 -6.03 1.33
N MET A 52 2.00 -5.86 0.19
CA MET A 52 2.62 -6.98 -0.52
C MET A 52 3.62 -7.69 0.39
N LEU A 53 3.53 -9.02 0.44
CA LEU A 53 4.42 -9.87 1.23
C LEU A 53 5.53 -10.42 0.33
N ALA A 54 6.74 -10.49 0.88
CA ALA A 54 7.88 -11.12 0.21
C ALA A 54 7.94 -12.60 0.56
N GLU A 55 8.16 -13.44 -0.45
CA GLU A 55 8.50 -14.84 -0.24
C GLU A 55 9.95 -14.95 0.25
N ARG A 56 10.21 -15.89 1.17
CA ARG A 56 11.57 -16.16 1.61
C ARG A 56 12.32 -16.88 0.50
N CYS A 57 13.27 -16.18 -0.12
CA CYS A 57 14.11 -16.75 -1.15
C CYS A 57 15.44 -17.28 -0.57
N ASN A 58 15.90 -18.42 -1.08
CA ASN A 58 17.28 -18.88 -0.87
C ASN A 58 18.15 -18.31 -1.99
N VAL A 59 19.27 -17.69 -1.64
CA VAL A 59 20.21 -17.06 -2.59
C VAL A 59 20.64 -18.03 -3.70
N LYS A 60 20.74 -19.33 -3.42
CA LYS A 60 21.09 -20.36 -4.41
C LYS A 60 20.00 -20.62 -5.45
N VAL A 61 18.77 -20.19 -5.16
CA VAL A 61 17.56 -20.49 -5.94
C VAL A 61 16.92 -19.20 -6.47
N VAL A 62 17.47 -18.02 -6.13
CA VAL A 62 16.91 -16.72 -6.52
C VAL A 62 16.86 -16.57 -8.04
N GLU A 63 17.90 -17.01 -8.74
CA GLU A 63 17.92 -17.01 -10.20
C GLU A 63 16.80 -17.88 -10.76
N ASN A 64 16.51 -19.04 -10.14
CA ASN A 64 15.42 -19.94 -10.53
C ASN A 64 14.04 -19.36 -10.24
N SER A 65 13.86 -18.69 -9.09
CA SER A 65 12.60 -18.06 -8.71
C SER A 65 12.30 -16.82 -9.55
N MET A 66 13.34 -16.10 -9.99
CA MET A 66 13.21 -14.85 -10.75
C MET A 66 13.28 -15.03 -12.27
N LYS A 67 13.37 -16.27 -12.78
CA LYS A 67 13.47 -16.59 -14.23
C LYS A 67 12.40 -15.98 -15.11
N LYS A 68 11.26 -15.58 -14.54
CA LYS A 68 10.16 -14.96 -15.29
C LYS A 68 10.48 -13.54 -15.75
N SER A 69 11.51 -12.89 -15.21
CA SER A 69 11.94 -11.55 -15.58
C SER A 69 13.42 -11.53 -15.96
N ASN A 70 13.78 -10.75 -16.98
CA ASN A 70 15.17 -10.54 -17.38
C ASN A 70 15.95 -9.64 -16.40
N TYR A 71 15.24 -8.92 -15.54
CA TYR A 71 15.82 -7.97 -14.59
C TYR A 71 15.12 -8.05 -13.23
N TYR A 72 15.89 -7.81 -12.16
CA TYR A 72 15.37 -7.68 -10.80
C TYR A 72 16.09 -6.55 -10.09
N PHE A 73 15.38 -5.87 -9.19
CA PHE A 73 15.93 -4.84 -8.32
C PHE A 73 16.33 -5.47 -6.99
N VAL A 74 17.44 -5.00 -6.43
CA VAL A 74 17.93 -5.39 -5.11
C VAL A 74 17.90 -4.16 -4.22
N GLU A 75 17.10 -4.21 -3.17
CA GLU A 75 16.98 -3.15 -2.18
C GLU A 75 17.41 -3.66 -0.81
N THR A 76 17.96 -2.77 0.02
CA THR A 76 18.32 -3.08 1.40
C THR A 76 17.05 -3.35 2.20
N LYS A 77 16.98 -4.50 2.88
CA LYS A 77 15.88 -4.78 3.81
C LYS A 77 16.04 -3.89 5.05
N HIS A 78 15.14 -2.93 5.21
CA HIS A 78 15.07 -2.13 6.44
C HIS A 78 14.31 -2.91 7.51
N ASP A 79 14.88 -2.94 8.72
CA ASP A 79 14.25 -3.54 9.89
C ASP A 79 13.63 -2.44 10.75
N GLY A 80 12.36 -2.15 10.48
CA GLY A 80 11.61 -1.08 11.10
C GLY A 80 10.11 -1.31 10.95
N GLU A 81 9.34 -0.29 11.30
CA GLU A 81 7.89 -0.32 11.14
C GLU A 81 7.52 -0.06 9.68
N ARG A 82 6.55 -0.80 9.16
CA ARG A 82 6.04 -0.60 7.79
C ARG A 82 4.84 0.31 7.84
N PHE A 83 4.90 1.43 7.14
CA PHE A 83 3.81 2.40 7.03
C PHE A 83 3.39 2.61 5.58
N GLN A 84 2.08 2.64 5.38
CA GLN A 84 1.45 3.16 4.17
C GLN A 84 1.15 4.64 4.41
N ILE A 85 1.66 5.50 3.54
CA ILE A 85 1.44 6.92 3.61
C ILE A 85 0.56 7.33 2.43
N HIS A 86 -0.59 7.92 2.76
CA HIS A 86 -1.52 8.45 1.78
C HIS A 86 -1.48 9.96 1.89
N MET A 87 -1.30 10.64 0.77
CA MET A 87 -1.25 12.09 0.71
C MET A 87 -2.20 12.62 -0.35
N LYS A 88 -2.99 13.64 0.03
CA LYS A 88 -3.81 14.44 -0.88
C LYS A 88 -3.79 15.88 -0.40
N ASP A 89 -3.51 16.84 -1.28
CA ASP A 89 -3.69 18.28 -1.00
C ASP A 89 -3.02 18.77 0.29
N GLY A 90 -1.92 18.13 0.69
CA GLY A 90 -1.18 18.45 1.93
C GLY A 90 -1.70 17.76 3.20
N ASP A 91 -2.77 16.97 3.11
CA ASP A 91 -3.28 16.05 4.12
C ASP A 91 -2.59 14.69 4.03
N PHE A 92 -2.04 14.24 5.15
CA PHE A 92 -1.30 12.98 5.24
C PHE A 92 -2.04 12.02 6.17
N LYS A 93 -2.20 10.78 5.74
CA LYS A 93 -2.62 9.67 6.60
C LYS A 93 -1.56 8.58 6.65
N TYR A 94 -1.40 8.01 7.83
CA TYR A 94 -0.38 7.01 8.12
C TYR A 94 -1.07 5.74 8.60
N PHE A 95 -0.88 4.64 7.88
CA PHE A 95 -1.45 3.35 8.25
C PHE A 95 -0.34 2.34 8.50
N SER A 96 -0.47 1.55 9.57
CA SER A 96 0.48 0.48 9.87
C SER A 96 0.33 -0.70 8.91
N ARG A 97 1.19 -1.71 9.07
CA ARG A 97 1.09 -3.00 8.37
C ARG A 97 -0.30 -3.65 8.48
N ASN A 98 -0.99 -3.45 9.61
CA ASN A 98 -2.31 -4.02 9.89
C ASN A 98 -3.44 -3.02 9.63
N ALA A 99 -3.20 -1.99 8.80
CA ALA A 99 -4.16 -0.96 8.42
C ALA A 99 -4.73 -0.13 9.59
N LEU A 100 -4.02 -0.08 10.73
CA LEU A 100 -4.39 0.80 11.83
C LEU A 100 -3.89 2.22 11.53
N GLU A 101 -4.74 3.21 11.76
CA GLU A 101 -4.38 4.60 11.56
C GLU A 101 -3.52 5.14 12.71
N TYR A 102 -2.37 5.74 12.37
CA TYR A 102 -1.42 6.37 13.28
C TYR A 102 -1.15 7.84 12.95
N THR A 103 -2.05 8.47 12.19
CA THR A 103 -1.89 9.84 11.71
C THR A 103 -1.58 10.81 12.84
N ALA A 104 -2.31 10.73 13.97
CA ALA A 104 -2.07 11.61 15.12
C ALA A 104 -0.68 11.46 15.74
N SER A 105 -0.08 10.26 15.68
CA SER A 105 1.23 9.98 16.28
C SER A 105 2.40 10.43 15.41
N PHE A 106 2.25 10.39 14.08
CA PHE A 106 3.35 10.65 13.14
C PHE A 106 3.21 11.95 12.37
N SER A 107 2.03 12.58 12.34
CA SER A 107 1.81 13.81 11.56
C SER A 107 2.76 14.93 11.98
N ILE A 108 3.00 15.11 13.27
CA ILE A 108 3.85 16.21 13.78
C ILE A 108 5.31 15.98 13.40
N THR A 109 5.80 14.75 13.55
CA THR A 109 7.23 14.45 13.34
C THR A 109 7.55 14.18 11.88
N MET A 110 6.72 13.43 11.15
CA MET A 110 7.03 12.94 9.81
C MET A 110 6.55 13.85 8.69
N THR A 111 5.39 14.51 8.84
CA THR A 111 4.82 15.33 7.75
C THR A 111 5.76 16.46 7.32
N PRO A 112 6.46 17.20 8.21
CA PRO A 112 7.40 18.23 7.79
C PRO A 112 8.56 17.67 6.96
N HIS A 113 9.13 16.54 7.37
CA HIS A 113 10.22 15.88 6.64
C HIS A 113 9.75 15.33 5.29
N LEU A 114 8.57 14.70 5.24
CA LEU A 114 8.00 14.20 3.99
C LEU A 114 7.68 15.32 3.02
N LYS A 115 7.08 16.43 3.49
CA LYS A 115 6.84 17.61 2.65
C LYS A 115 8.14 18.15 2.06
N PHE A 116 9.21 18.21 2.85
CA PHE A 116 10.52 18.65 2.39
C PHE A 116 11.13 17.70 1.34
N LEU A 117 11.10 16.39 1.58
CA LEU A 117 11.62 15.38 0.64
C LEU A 117 10.81 15.30 -0.66
N LEU A 118 9.48 15.37 -0.56
CA LEU A 118 8.59 15.36 -1.72
C LEU A 118 8.79 16.64 -2.56
N LYS A 119 8.94 17.81 -1.93
CA LYS A 119 9.25 19.04 -2.64
C LYS A 119 10.57 18.94 -3.42
N GLN A 120 11.62 18.41 -2.81
CA GLN A 120 12.91 18.22 -3.47
C GLN A 120 12.84 17.24 -4.66
N LYS A 121 12.08 16.15 -4.52
CA LYS A 121 11.88 15.21 -5.63
C LYS A 121 11.01 15.78 -6.77
N CYS A 122 10.10 16.71 -6.48
CA CYS A 122 9.18 17.25 -7.48
C CYS A 122 9.77 18.37 -8.34
N GLU A 123 10.82 19.08 -7.90
CA GLU A 123 11.46 20.15 -8.71
C GLU A 123 12.15 19.63 -9.99
N GLU A 124 12.39 18.32 -10.14
CA GLU A 124 12.89 17.71 -11.39
C GLU A 124 11.79 17.29 -12.38
N LEU A 125 10.51 17.28 -11.99
CA LEU A 125 9.40 16.77 -12.82
C LEU A 125 8.29 17.81 -13.09
N TYR A 126 8.47 19.06 -12.67
CA TYR A 126 7.41 20.08 -12.55
C TYR A 126 6.64 20.45 -13.84
N SER A 127 7.17 20.16 -15.04
CA SER A 127 6.53 20.54 -16.32
C SER A 127 5.47 19.55 -16.83
N GLU A 128 5.42 18.31 -16.34
CA GLU A 128 4.39 17.32 -16.74
C GLU A 128 3.22 17.23 -15.75
N TRP A 129 3.39 17.75 -14.52
CA TRP A 129 2.47 17.49 -13.40
C TRP A 129 1.22 18.40 -13.35
N ILE A 130 1.23 19.54 -14.04
CA ILE A 130 0.12 20.51 -13.97
C ILE A 130 -1.08 20.08 -14.82
N ASN A 131 -0.91 19.20 -15.81
CA ASN A 131 -1.99 18.85 -16.75
C ASN A 131 -2.74 17.55 -16.43
N ASP A 132 -2.21 16.67 -15.57
CA ASP A 132 -2.75 15.31 -15.43
C ASP A 132 -3.61 15.04 -14.17
N GLY A 133 -3.96 16.05 -13.38
CA GLY A 133 -5.06 15.95 -12.41
C GLY A 133 -4.98 14.81 -11.38
N LEU A 134 -3.78 14.28 -11.11
CA LEU A 134 -3.55 13.15 -10.20
C LEU A 134 -2.86 13.64 -8.91
N GLU A 135 -3.64 14.33 -8.07
CA GLU A 135 -3.27 14.83 -6.73
C GLU A 135 -3.11 13.74 -5.65
N SER A 136 -2.99 12.46 -6.03
CA SER A 136 -3.06 11.33 -5.12
C SER A 136 -1.79 10.49 -5.19
N LYS A 137 -0.92 10.61 -4.18
CA LYS A 137 0.29 9.80 -4.08
C LYS A 137 0.15 8.74 -2.98
N PHE A 138 0.43 7.49 -3.34
CA PHE A 138 0.59 6.38 -2.41
C PHE A 138 2.06 6.01 -2.35
N GLU A 139 2.68 6.15 -1.18
CA GLU A 139 4.03 5.64 -0.98
C GLU A 139 4.08 4.75 0.25
N MET A 140 4.70 3.59 0.06
CA MET A 140 4.99 2.64 1.12
C MET A 140 6.40 2.90 1.62
N PHE A 141 6.51 3.34 2.87
CA PHE A 141 7.80 3.56 3.51
C PHE A 141 7.99 2.58 4.68
N GLN A 142 9.25 2.19 4.89
CA GLN A 142 9.66 1.58 6.16
C GLN A 142 10.30 2.66 7.02
N ILE A 143 9.70 2.94 8.18
CA ILE A 143 10.20 3.91 9.15
C ILE A 143 11.02 3.14 10.19
N GLN A 144 12.32 3.42 10.24
CA GLN A 144 13.20 2.90 11.30
C GLN A 144 13.20 3.89 12.47
N ARG A 145 12.85 3.41 13.66
CA ARG A 145 13.20 4.12 14.90
C ARG A 145 14.64 3.78 15.20
N ASN A 146 15.56 4.75 15.10
CA ASN A 146 16.88 4.59 15.69
C ASN A 146 16.69 4.49 17.20
N LYS A 147 16.89 3.29 17.74
CA LYS A 147 17.19 3.12 19.17
C LYS A 147 18.61 3.66 19.36
N PHE A 148 18.72 4.77 20.08
CA PHE A 148 19.98 5.15 20.73
C PHE A 148 20.22 4.25 21.93
#